data_AF-A0A7C1IUK2-F1
#
_entry.id   AF-A0A7C1IUK2-F1
#
_cell.length_a   1.000
_cell.length_b   1.000
_cell.length_c   1.000
_cell.angle_alpha   90.00
_cell.angle_beta   90.00
_cell.angle_gamma   90.00
#
_symmetry.space_group_name_H-M   'P 1'
#
loop_
_entity.id
_entity.type
_entity.pdbx_description
1 polymer ?
#
loop_
_entity_poly.entity_id
_entity_poly.type
_entity_poly.pdbx_seq_one_letter_code
_entity_poly.pdbx_strand_id
1 'polypeptide(L)' 'MFGLGFPELIVILVIVILVFGVGKLPEVGAGLGKAIKNFKKSVNEPDAIDVTKKSEEEAKKSEPKNTPINPS' A
#
# COMPACT_ATOMS: atom_id res chain seq x y z
N MET A 1 -32.94 -14.76 -14.88
CA MET A 1 -31.99 -13.88 -15.57
C MET A 1 -30.66 -14.02 -14.87
N PHE A 2 -29.63 -14.50 -15.58
CA PHE A 2 -28.25 -14.61 -15.06
C PHE A 2 -27.69 -13.20 -14.86
N GLY A 3 -27.90 -12.63 -13.67
CA GLY A 3 -27.17 -11.43 -13.26
C GLY A 3 -25.73 -11.83 -13.03
N LEU A 4 -24.78 -10.97 -13.40
CA LEU A 4 -23.40 -11.09 -12.94
C LEU A 4 -23.40 -11.02 -11.41
N GLY A 5 -23.43 -12.18 -10.79
CA GLY A 5 -23.41 -12.32 -9.35
C GLY A 5 -21.99 -12.29 -8.84
N PHE A 6 -21.89 -12.26 -7.52
CA PHE A 6 -20.63 -12.46 -6.82
C PHE A 6 -19.89 -13.75 -7.24
N PRO A 7 -20.57 -14.90 -7.48
CA PRO A 7 -19.91 -16.13 -7.93
C PRO A 7 -19.20 -15.98 -9.29
N GLU A 8 -19.86 -15.36 -10.28
CA GLU A 8 -19.28 -15.16 -11.62
C GLU A 8 -18.04 -14.24 -11.56
N LEU A 9 -18.08 -13.19 -10.74
CA LEU A 9 -16.90 -12.33 -10.53
C LEU A 9 -15.73 -13.08 -9.92
N ILE A 10 -15.97 -14.02 -9.00
CA ILE A 10 -14.92 -14.88 -8.44
C ILE A 10 -14.31 -15.77 -9.52
N VAL A 11 -15.12 -16.39 -10.38
CA VAL A 11 -14.61 -17.25 -11.47
C VAL A 11 -13.71 -16.44 -12.41
N ILE A 12 -14.13 -15.23 -12.80
CA ILE A 12 -13.32 -14.34 -13.62
C ILE A 12 -12.02 -13.96 -12.91
N LEU A 13 -12.10 -13.62 -11.62
CA LEU A 13 -10.92 -13.27 -10.82
C LEU A 13 -9.91 -14.42 -10.75
N VAL A 14 -10.38 -15.66 -10.59
CA VAL A 14 -9.53 -16.85 -10.60
C VAL A 14 -8.83 -17.00 -11.96
N ILE A 15 -9.53 -16.82 -13.08
CA ILE A 15 -8.93 -16.88 -14.41
C ILE A 15 -7.86 -15.80 -14.57
N VAL A 16 -8.12 -14.57 -14.14
CA VAL A 16 -7.15 -13.46 -14.15
C VAL A 16 -5.91 -13.82 -13.32
N ILE A 17 -6.10 -14.39 -12.12
CA ILE A 17 -5.01 -14.87 -11.26
C ILE A 17 -4.20 -15.98 -11.96
N LEU A 18 -4.83 -16.89 -12.70
CA LEU A 18 -4.11 -17.94 -13.41
C LEU A 18 -3.25 -17.40 -14.56
N VAL A 19 -3.74 -16.39 -15.28
CA VAL A 19 -3.01 -15.77 -16.39
C VAL A 19 -1.85 -14.89 -15.89
N PHE A 20 -2.11 -14.04 -14.89
CA PHE A 20 -1.12 -13.07 -14.40
C PHE A 20 -0.29 -13.59 -13.22
N GLY A 21 -0.77 -14.59 -12.48
CA GLY A 21 -0.19 -15.09 -11.24
C GLY A 21 -0.64 -14.32 -9.98
N VAL A 22 -0.67 -15.02 -8.84
CA VAL A 22 -1.07 -14.46 -7.53
C VAL A 22 -0.19 -13.30 -7.06
N GLY A 23 1.07 -13.24 -7.50
CA GLY A 23 2.02 -12.19 -7.11
C GLY A 23 1.87 -10.88 -7.87
N LYS A 24 1.28 -10.90 -9.08
CA LYS A 24 1.15 -9.71 -9.93
C LYS A 24 0.02 -8.77 -9.49
N LEU A 25 -1.05 -9.32 -8.93
CA LEU A 25 -2.15 -8.53 -8.37
C LEU A 25 -1.72 -7.58 -7.24
N PRO A 26 -1.01 -8.02 -6.18
CA PRO A 26 -0.54 -7.12 -5.12
C PRO A 26 0.52 -6.14 -5.62
N GLU A 27 1.37 -6.53 -6.58
CA GLU A 27 2.37 -5.65 -7.20
C GLU A 27 1.70 -4.47 -7.94
N VAL A 28 0.72 -4.77 -8.80
CA VAL A 28 -0.08 -3.77 -9.52
C VAL A 28 -0.95 -2.96 -8.56
N GLY A 29 -1.58 -3.61 -7.59
CA GLY A 29 -2.42 -2.97 -6.57
C GLY A 29 -1.64 -2.00 -5.68
N ALA A 30 -0.39 -2.31 -5.32
CA ALA A 30 0.47 -1.40 -4.57
C ALA A 30 0.82 -0.15 -5.38
N GLY A 31 1.09 -0.29 -6.68
CA GLY A 31 1.34 0.84 -7.59
C GLY A 31 0.10 1.73 -7.75
N LEU A 32 -1.04 1.12 -8.07
CA LEU A 32 -2.32 1.82 -8.20
C LEU A 32 -2.75 2.48 -6.88
N GLY A 33 -2.58 1.80 -5.74
CA GLY A 33 -2.92 2.33 -4.42
C GLY A 33 -2.10 3.57 -4.07
N LYS A 34 -0.80 3.57 -4.38
CA LYS A 34 0.06 4.77 -4.21
C LYS A 34 -0.41 5.90 -5.13
N ALA A 35 -0.73 5.60 -6.40
CA ALA A 35 -1.23 6.60 -7.35
C ALA A 35 -2.57 7.21 -6.89
N ILE A 36 -3.54 6.39 -6.48
CA ILE A 36 -4.84 6.84 -5.97
C ILE A 36 -4.67 7.65 -4.69
N LYS A 37 -3.79 7.22 -3.77
CA LYS A 37 -3.49 7.96 -2.53
C LYS A 37 -2.91 9.34 -2.82
N ASN A 38 -1.95 9.43 -3.72
CA ASN A 38 -1.34 10.69 -4.13
C ASN A 38 -2.34 11.58 -4.86
N PHE A 39 -3.14 11.01 -5.77
CA PHE A 39 -4.21 11.72 -6.48
C PHE A 39 -5.24 12.29 -5.50
N LYS A 40 -5.72 11.49 -4.54
CA LYS A 40 -6.66 11.94 -3.50
C LYS A 40 -6.06 13.05 -2.64
N LYS A 41 -4.76 12.99 -2.32
CA LYS A 41 -4.04 14.01 -1.56
C LYS A 41 -4.00 15.32 -2.35
N SER A 42 -3.57 15.28 -3.61
CA SER A 42 -3.52 16.44 -4.50
C SER A 42 -4.89 17.07 -4.79
N VAL A 43 -5.95 16.27 -4.84
CA VAL A 43 -7.32 16.78 -5.06
C VAL A 43 -7.93 17.41 -3.80
N ASN A 44 -7.56 16.95 -2.60
CA ASN A 44 -8.09 17.49 -1.33
C ASN A 44 -7.22 18.61 -0.74
N GLU A 45 -5.96 18.72 -1.13
CA GLU A 45 -5.05 19.76 -0.67
C GLU A 45 -4.69 20.69 -1.84
N PRO A 46 -5.52 21.72 -2.14
CA PRO A 46 -5.09 22.80 -3.00
C PRO A 46 -3.96 23.56 -2.28
N ASP A 47 -2.78 23.54 -2.89
CA ASP A 47 -1.60 24.35 -2.53
C ASP A 47 -0.87 24.01 -1.21
N ALA A 48 -0.28 22.81 -1.11
CA ALA A 48 0.89 22.61 -0.27
C ALA A 48 1.82 21.54 -0.87
N ILE A 49 2.91 21.97 -1.49
CA ILE A 49 3.98 21.10 -2.00
C ILE A 49 4.69 20.48 -0.80
N ASP A 50 4.27 19.28 -0.40
CA ASP A 50 4.81 18.57 0.75
C ASP A 50 5.89 17.57 0.29
N VAL A 51 7.14 18.05 0.22
CA VAL A 51 8.35 17.31 -0.21
C VAL A 51 8.84 16.31 0.86
N THR A 52 8.13 16.10 1.97
CA THR A 52 8.75 15.55 3.19
C THR A 52 8.67 14.03 3.39
N LYS A 53 8.10 13.22 2.50
CA LYS A 53 7.96 11.76 2.77
C LYS A 53 8.66 10.87 1.75
N LYS A 54 9.99 10.98 1.68
CA LYS A 54 10.86 9.94 1.12
C LYS A 54 12.00 9.64 2.10
N SER A 55 11.72 8.79 3.09
CA SER A 55 12.64 7.82 3.70
C SER A 55 12.10 7.39 5.07
N GLU A 56 11.23 6.40 5.08
CA GLU A 56 11.06 5.55 6.26
C GLU A 56 11.02 4.10 5.77
N GLU A 57 12.15 3.70 5.20
CA GLU A 57 12.58 2.31 5.21
C GLU A 57 13.76 2.25 6.18
N GLU A 58 13.48 2.21 7.48
CA GLU A 58 14.45 1.75 8.47
C GLU A 58 13.77 0.79 9.44
N ALA A 59 14.21 -0.46 9.29
CA ALA A 59 14.11 -1.53 10.26
C ALA A 59 14.28 -1.06 11.72
N LYS A 60 13.24 -1.27 12.54
CA LYS A 60 13.39 -1.57 13.97
C LYS A 60 13.05 -3.05 14.12
N LYS A 61 13.99 -3.99 13.95
CA LYS A 61 15.05 -4.35 14.91
C LYS A 61 14.63 -4.05 16.35
N SER A 62 14.15 -5.10 17.00
CA SER A 62 14.39 -5.46 18.40
C SER A 62 15.45 -4.62 19.13
N GLU A 63 15.04 -3.83 20.12
CA GLU A 63 15.51 -3.82 21.53
C GLU A 63 15.12 -2.50 22.26
N PRO A 64 14.82 -2.57 23.57
CA PRO A 64 14.28 -1.46 24.35
C PRO A 64 15.36 -0.45 24.75
N LYS A 65 15.05 0.83 24.61
CA LYS A 65 15.79 1.94 25.24
C LYS A 65 15.55 1.92 26.74
N ASN A 66 16.59 1.74 27.56
CA ASN A 66 16.91 2.74 28.60
C ASN A 66 18.31 2.54 29.20
N THR A 67 19.27 3.37 28.81
CA THR A 67 20.36 3.77 29.72
C THR A 67 20.73 5.21 29.39
N PRO A 68 20.72 6.09 30.40
CA PRO A 68 21.91 6.92 30.63
C PRO A 68 22.24 6.95 32.14
N ILE A 69 23.35 6.39 32.58
CA ILE A 69 24.60 7.12 32.89
C ILE A 69 24.36 8.61 33.22
N ASN A 70 24.44 8.99 34.51
CA ASN A 70 24.97 10.30 34.87
C ASN A 70 25.81 10.22 36.17
N PRO A 71 27.02 10.82 36.16
CA PRO A 71 28.02 10.73 37.22
C PRO A 71 27.85 11.75 38.36
N SER A 72 28.12 11.32 39.59
CA SER A 72 28.69 12.11 40.68
C SER A 72 29.34 11.16 41.68
#